data_AF-A0A4Q3TKL9-F1
#
_entry.id   AF-A0A4Q3TKL9-F1
#
_cell.length_a   1.000
_cell.length_b   1.000
_cell.length_c   1.000
_cell.angle_alpha   90.00
_cell.angle_beta   90.00
_cell.angle_gamma   90.00
#
_symmetry.space_group_name_H-M   'P 1'
#
loop_
_entity.id
_entity.type
_entity.pdbx_description
1 polymer ?
#
loop_
_entity_poly.entity_id
_entity_poly.type
_entity_poly.pdbx_seq_one_letter_code
_entity_poly.pdbx_strand_id
1 'polypeptide(L)'
;VTDVLEDVGRHNALDKLLGRLALDKRLGMPGFVLMSSRASYELVRKCARMNVPVLATISAPTALAIRIAEQAGLQLWGLCRGPRAVRYVPAGPAQT
;
A
#
# COMPACT_ATOMS: atom_id res chain seq x y z
N VAL A 1 7.01 10.08 9.02
CA VAL A 1 7.63 8.96 8.26
C VAL A 1 8.47 8.18 9.25
N THR A 2 8.28 6.87 9.36
CA THR A 2 9.05 6.03 10.30
C THR A 2 10.24 5.37 9.63
N ASP A 3 10.10 4.99 8.36
CA ASP A 3 11.09 4.24 7.59
C ASP A 3 11.00 4.68 6.11
N VAL A 4 12.13 4.67 5.41
CA VAL A 4 12.22 4.90 3.97
C VAL A 4 13.12 3.84 3.36
N LEU A 5 12.59 3.04 2.43
CA LEU A 5 13.31 1.97 1.76
C LEU A 5 13.19 2.17 0.25
N GLU A 6 14.32 2.08 -0.42
CA GLU A 6 14.42 2.36 -1.85
C GLU A 6 14.92 1.15 -2.63
N ASP A 7 14.53 1.10 -3.90
CA ASP A 7 15.01 0.14 -4.88
C ASP A 7 14.71 0.65 -6.29
N VAL A 8 15.47 0.16 -7.28
CA VAL A 8 15.16 0.38 -8.70
C VAL A 8 13.80 -0.24 -9.05
N GLY A 9 13.48 -1.40 -8.47
CA GLY A 9 12.21 -2.09 -8.62
C GLY A 9 11.22 -1.76 -7.51
N ARG A 10 10.06 -1.20 -7.86
CA ARG A 10 8.99 -0.87 -6.89
C ARG A 10 8.53 -2.05 -6.02
N HIS A 11 8.57 -3.28 -6.54
CA HIS A 11 8.19 -4.47 -5.77
C HIS A 11 9.22 -4.78 -4.69
N ASN A 12 10.51 -4.63 -4.99
CA ASN A 12 11.60 -4.82 -4.05
C ASN A 12 11.61 -3.73 -2.98
N ALA A 13 11.34 -2.48 -3.35
CA ALA A 13 11.22 -1.38 -2.38
C ALA A 13 10.14 -1.68 -1.33
N LEU A 14 8.98 -2.16 -1.77
CA LEU A 14 7.91 -2.60 -0.86
C LEU A 14 8.35 -3.79 -0.01
N ASP A 15 8.98 -4.82 -0.60
CA ASP A 15 9.43 -6.01 0.13
C ASP A 15 10.47 -5.66 1.21
N LYS A 16 11.40 -4.74 0.91
CA LYS A 16 12.37 -4.24 1.89
C LYS A 16 11.68 -3.54 3.06
N LEU A 17 10.68 -2.70 2.79
CA LEU A 17 9.90 -2.03 3.83
C LEU A 17 9.16 -3.05 4.71
N LEU A 18 8.42 -3.97 4.09
CA LEU A 18 7.67 -5.00 4.81
C LEU A 18 8.58 -5.92 5.62
N GLY A 19 9.72 -6.32 5.03
CA GLY A 19 10.75 -7.12 5.70
C GLY A 19 11.37 -6.38 6.89
N ARG A 20 11.68 -5.08 6.75
CA ARG A 20 12.18 -4.25 7.86
C ARG A 20 11.17 -4.18 9.00
N LEU A 21 9.90 -3.90 8.70
CA LEU A 21 8.83 -3.87 9.70
C LEU A 21 8.64 -5.24 10.38
N ALA A 22 8.79 -6.35 9.64
CA ALA A 22 8.70 -7.69 10.19
C ALA A 22 9.83 -7.98 11.18
N LEU A 23 11.07 -7.69 10.80
CA LEU A 23 12.26 -7.87 11.64
C LEU A 23 12.17 -7.04 12.93
N ASP A 24 11.65 -5.82 12.83
CA ASP A 24 11.48 -4.91 13.96
C ASP A 24 10.21 -5.24 14.80
N LYS A 25 9.43 -6.28 14.44
CA LYS A 25 8.13 -6.64 15.07
C LYS A 25 7.09 -5.51 15.04
N ARG A 26 7.09 -4.72 13.96
CA ARG A 26 6.22 -3.56 13.73
C ARG A 26 5.15 -3.79 12.66
N LEU A 27 5.04 -5.01 12.12
CA LEU A 27 3.92 -5.37 11.25
C LEU A 27 2.60 -5.23 12.00
N GLY A 28 1.60 -4.65 11.35
CA GLY A 28 0.28 -4.39 11.94
C GLY A 28 0.22 -3.16 12.85
N MET A 29 1.33 -2.45 13.09
CA MET A 29 1.25 -1.14 13.74
C MET A 29 0.40 -0.16 12.89
N PRO A 30 -0.34 0.76 13.53
CA PRO A 30 -1.12 1.76 12.81
C PRO A 30 -0.25 2.58 11.86
N GLY A 31 -0.73 2.80 10.64
CA GLY A 31 0.00 3.56 9.64
C GLY A 31 -0.48 3.30 8.22
N PHE A 32 0.30 3.74 7.24
CA PHE A 32 0.05 3.50 5.82
C PHE A 32 1.37 3.37 5.07
N VAL A 33 1.32 2.73 3.90
CA VAL A 33 2.44 2.66 2.97
C VAL A 33 2.26 3.71 1.88
N LEU A 34 3.31 4.48 1.60
CA LEU A 34 3.37 5.42 0.48
C LEU A 34 4.41 4.94 -0.54
N MET A 35 4.00 4.80 -1.80
CA MET A 35 4.89 4.42 -2.90
C MET A 35 4.98 5.52 -3.95
N SER A 36 6.20 5.79 -4.45
CA SER A 36 6.45 6.73 -5.55
C SER A 36 5.95 6.25 -6.92
N SER A 37 5.56 4.98 -7.03
CA SER A 37 5.18 4.31 -8.28
C SER A 37 3.66 4.23 -8.51
N ARG A 38 3.22 3.42 -9.50
CA ARG A 38 1.82 3.00 -9.64
C ARG A 38 1.53 1.80 -8.75
N ALA A 39 0.32 1.70 -8.21
CA ALA A 39 -0.17 0.47 -7.59
C ALA A 39 -0.45 -0.59 -8.67
N SER A 40 0.40 -1.62 -8.72
CA SER A 40 0.12 -2.87 -9.44
C SER A 40 -0.71 -3.80 -8.54
N TYR A 41 -1.35 -4.79 -9.15
CA TYR A 41 -2.11 -5.81 -8.42
C TYR A 41 -1.22 -6.59 -7.43
N GLU A 42 0.07 -6.77 -7.76
CA GLU A 42 1.04 -7.46 -6.90
C GLU A 42 1.39 -6.65 -5.65
N LEU A 43 1.59 -5.33 -5.79
CA LEU A 43 1.83 -4.45 -4.63
C LEU A 43 0.65 -4.45 -3.68
N VAL A 44 -0.57 -4.36 -4.22
CA VAL A 44 -1.82 -4.45 -3.45
C VAL A 44 -1.91 -5.79 -2.72
N ARG A 45 -1.66 -6.92 -3.42
CA ARG A 45 -1.73 -8.26 -2.82
C ARG A 45 -0.71 -8.46 -1.70
N LYS A 46 0.50 -7.89 -1.84
CA LYS A 46 1.53 -7.90 -0.78
C LYS A 46 1.08 -7.11 0.44
N CYS A 47 0.56 -5.89 0.24
CA CYS A 47 0.04 -5.06 1.33
C CYS A 47 -1.11 -5.75 2.06
N ALA A 48 -2.08 -6.30 1.32
CA ALA A 48 -3.21 -7.04 1.86
C ALA A 48 -2.76 -8.25 2.70
N ARG A 49 -1.83 -9.07 2.17
CA ARG A 49 -1.29 -10.24 2.91
C ARG A 49 -0.58 -9.87 4.20
N MET A 50 0.00 -8.68 4.27
CA MET A 50 0.72 -8.18 5.45
C MET A 50 -0.18 -7.34 6.36
N ASN A 51 -1.50 -7.33 6.13
CA ASN A 51 -2.48 -6.53 6.88
C ASN A 51 -2.12 -5.03 6.94
N VAL A 52 -1.51 -4.50 5.88
CA VAL A 52 -1.34 -3.05 5.73
C VAL A 52 -2.73 -2.46 5.51
N PRO A 53 -3.18 -1.47 6.31
CA PRO A 53 -4.56 -0.98 6.21
C PRO A 53 -4.77 -0.01 5.04
N VAL A 54 -3.72 0.71 4.63
CA VAL A 54 -3.79 1.74 3.59
C VAL A 54 -2.54 1.69 2.71
N LEU A 55 -2.76 1.62 1.39
CA LEU A 55 -1.73 1.82 0.37
C LEU A 55 -2.02 3.11 -0.40
N ALA A 56 -1.07 4.03 -0.40
CA ALA A 56 -1.12 5.28 -1.15
C ALA A 56 -0.03 5.31 -2.23
N THR A 57 -0.37 5.78 -3.43
CA THR A 57 0.57 5.89 -4.55
C THR A 57 0.55 7.27 -5.22
N ILE A 58 1.72 7.73 -5.68
CA ILE A 58 1.85 9.01 -6.41
C ILE A 58 1.19 8.95 -7.80
N SER A 59 1.15 7.76 -8.42
CA SER A 59 0.53 7.55 -9.74
C SER A 59 -0.81 6.81 -9.62
N ALA A 60 -1.58 6.75 -10.70
CA ALA A 60 -2.85 6.01 -10.76
C ALA A 60 -2.65 4.48 -10.63
N PRO A 61 -3.55 3.76 -9.94
CA PRO A 61 -3.56 2.30 -9.90
C PRO A 61 -4.05 1.69 -11.22
N THR A 62 -3.83 0.39 -11.42
CA THR A 62 -4.49 -0.36 -12.50
C THR A 62 -5.90 -0.81 -12.07
N ALA A 63 -6.79 -1.07 -13.04
CA ALA A 63 -8.14 -1.58 -12.73
C ALA A 63 -8.09 -2.88 -11.92
N LEU A 64 -7.14 -3.78 -12.21
CA LEU A 64 -6.97 -5.01 -11.44
C LEU A 64 -6.50 -4.73 -10.01
N ALA A 65 -5.64 -3.75 -9.79
CA ALA A 65 -5.21 -3.36 -8.45
C ALA A 65 -6.39 -2.85 -7.60
N ILE A 66 -7.29 -2.07 -8.20
CA ILE A 66 -8.53 -1.60 -7.55
C ILE A 66 -9.38 -2.79 -7.11
N ARG A 67 -9.68 -3.72 -8.03
CA ARG A 67 -10.49 -4.91 -7.70
C ARG A 67 -9.91 -5.77 -6.57
N ILE A 68 -8.59 -5.98 -6.57
CA ILE A 68 -7.96 -6.75 -5.49
C ILE A 68 -8.01 -5.98 -4.16
N ALA A 69 -7.85 -4.66 -4.19
CA ALA A 69 -7.93 -3.85 -2.98
C ALA A 69 -9.34 -3.89 -2.37
N GLU A 70 -10.39 -3.82 -3.20
CA GLU A 70 -11.79 -3.98 -2.78
C GLU A 70 -12.02 -5.36 -2.13
N GLN A 71 -11.59 -6.43 -2.79
CA GLN A 71 -11.74 -7.80 -2.27
C GLN A 71 -10.99 -8.02 -0.96
N ALA A 72 -9.86 -7.35 -0.78
CA ALA A 72 -9.03 -7.45 0.42
C ALA A 72 -9.46 -6.51 1.55
N GLY A 73 -10.39 -5.57 1.31
CA GLY A 73 -10.70 -4.50 2.25
C GLY A 73 -9.55 -3.50 2.46
N LEU A 74 -8.58 -3.45 1.55
CA LEU A 74 -7.43 -2.54 1.61
C LEU A 74 -7.85 -1.15 1.09
N GLN A 75 -7.64 -0.10 1.88
CA GLN A 75 -7.79 1.26 1.33
C GLN A 75 -6.73 1.54 0.29
N LEU A 76 -7.15 2.01 -0.88
CA LEU A 76 -6.25 2.34 -1.98
C LEU A 76 -6.42 3.80 -2.38
N TRP A 77 -5.33 4.56 -2.24
CA TRP A 77 -5.21 5.94 -2.68
C TRP A 77 -4.23 6.02 -3.85
N GLY A 78 -4.54 6.87 -4.82
CA GLY A 78 -3.69 7.13 -5.98
C GLY A 78 -3.66 8.62 -6.30
N LEU A 79 -2.78 9.00 -7.23
CA LEU A 79 -2.59 10.40 -7.62
C LEU A 79 -2.30 11.32 -6.41
N CYS A 80 -1.59 10.78 -5.40
CA CYS A 80 -1.28 11.51 -4.18
C CYS A 80 -0.20 12.55 -4.49
N ARG A 81 -0.59 13.81 -4.72
CA ARG A 81 0.31 14.94 -4.96
C ARG A 81 -0.30 16.17 -4.31
N GLY A 82 0.41 16.78 -3.36
CA GLY A 82 -0.09 17.94 -2.65
C GLY A 82 -0.63 19.02 -3.60
N PRO A 83 -1.83 19.59 -3.37
CA PRO A 83 -2.72 19.40 -2.21
C PRO A 83 -3.83 18.33 -2.43
N ARG A 84 -3.69 17.42 -3.40
CA ARG A 84 -4.76 16.51 -3.83
C ARG A 84 -4.36 15.04 -3.68
N ALA A 85 -5.36 14.19 -3.49
CA ALA A 85 -5.25 12.74 -3.59
C ALA A 85 -6.61 12.17 -4.00
N VAL A 86 -6.62 11.03 -4.69
CA VAL A 86 -7.85 10.34 -5.11
C VAL A 86 -7.96 9.04 -4.35
N ARG A 87 -9.06 8.86 -3.64
CA ARG A 87 -9.40 7.59 -2.97
C ARG A 87 -10.12 6.69 -3.98
N TYR A 88 -9.48 5.60 -4.38
CA TYR A 88 -10.03 4.62 -5.30
C TYR A 88 -10.84 3.54 -4.57
N VAL A 89 -10.36 3.09 -3.41
CA VAL A 89 -11.04 2.10 -2.57
C VAL A 89 -11.17 2.65 -1.15
N PRO A 90 -12.40 2.77 -0.60
CA PRO A 90 -12.62 3.20 0.78
C PRO A 90 -12.25 2.10 1.78
N ALA A 91 -12.34 2.41 3.09
CA ALA A 91 -12.13 1.40 4.13
C ALA A 91 -13.15 0.26 3.93
N GLY A 92 -12.67 -0.98 3.85
CA GLY A 92 -13.55 -2.14 4.02
C GLY A 92 -14.07 -2.19 5.47
N PRO A 93 -15.19 -2.88 5.72
CA PRO A 93 -15.56 -3.23 7.09
C PRO A 93 -14.40 -4.00 7.74
N ALA A 94 -14.11 -3.71 9.01
CA ALA A 94 -13.08 -4.43 9.76
C ALA A 94 -13.37 -5.93 9.66
N GLN A 95 -12.42 -6.70 9.11
CA GLN A 95 -12.51 -8.15 9.12
C GLN A 95 -12.29 -8.58 10.57
N THR A 96 -13.39 -8.98 11.23
CA THR A 96 -13.44 -9.56 12.58
C THR A 96 -12.60 -10.83 12.69
#